data_AF-A0A168EC34-F1
#
_entry.id   AF-A0A168EC34-F1
#
_cell.length_a   1.000
_cell.length_b   1.000
_cell.length_c   1.000
_cell.angle_alpha   90.00
_cell.angle_beta   90.00
_cell.angle_gamma   90.00
#
_symmetry.space_group_name_H-M   'P 1'
#
loop_
_entity.id
_entity.type
_entity.pdbx_description
1 polymer ?
#
loop_
_entity_poly.entity_id
_entity_poly.type
_entity_poly.pdbx_seq_one_letter_code
_entity_poly.pdbx_strand_id
1 'polypeptide(L)'
;MASPELAIAKAAFSASLFRADPASISRPSVDAFFQLLNSTLTQCSRPNVQNCKDYILSNIVYSTGRTTSLAKYLVALSKSQTDDSARSRPSGKRRRLHILYLVNDVLHHVVQKQVNQREFSAAWDPYLPSLFSCAASFDNCPKHSKKLEDLIDLWQERNYVADDLVPKLKEALTSGAVSTTPPRAGTDSSLKLAKDAPYVLPSFHGDAGTPWYDLPAASWLPHLVPNSFKPMLPDLIRPIQLAAGPASKALTDAVKALLCDADRIFSRDKKPNDDPHVEINELGERIVLDEMTGSQRRQTRPKRTLGLAVAFSNPVAFSFSETKLLTVSESGSAAQHVAVPIIQTTSRLTVPKQSKQKLLAQQITKSRP
;
A
#
# COMPACT_ATOMS: atom_id res chain seq x y z
N MET A 1 -3.00 4.82 -0.23
CA MET A 1 -3.50 5.97 -1.02
C MET A 1 -4.76 5.52 -1.74
N ALA A 2 -5.84 6.30 -1.74
CA ALA A 2 -7.06 5.95 -2.48
C ALA A 2 -6.74 5.89 -3.98
N SER A 3 -7.21 4.84 -4.67
CA SER A 3 -7.06 4.77 -6.12
C SER A 3 -7.78 5.96 -6.78
N PRO A 4 -7.25 6.53 -7.87
CA PRO A 4 -7.88 7.66 -8.56
C PRO A 4 -9.31 7.32 -9.00
N GLU A 5 -9.56 6.07 -9.41
CA GLU A 5 -10.90 5.57 -9.74
C GLU A 5 -11.87 5.62 -8.55
N LEU A 6 -11.41 5.28 -7.34
CA LEU A 6 -12.25 5.34 -6.13
C LEU A 6 -12.63 6.79 -5.82
N ALA A 7 -11.69 7.73 -5.95
CA ALA A 7 -11.96 9.15 -5.71
C ALA A 7 -12.99 9.69 -6.70
N ILE A 8 -12.85 9.37 -7.99
CA ILE A 8 -13.80 9.75 -9.04
C ILE A 8 -15.18 9.15 -8.78
N ALA A 9 -15.26 7.84 -8.48
CA ALA A 9 -16.53 7.17 -8.21
C ALA A 9 -17.22 7.72 -6.95
N LYS A 10 -16.45 8.02 -5.89
CA LYS A 10 -16.96 8.66 -4.67
C LYS A 10 -17.51 10.05 -4.95
N ALA A 11 -16.81 10.86 -5.75
CA ALA A 11 -17.25 12.19 -6.14
C ALA A 11 -18.53 12.12 -6.98
N ALA A 12 -18.59 11.22 -7.97
CA ALA A 12 -19.76 11.01 -8.81
C ALA A 12 -20.99 10.56 -8.00
N PHE A 13 -20.80 9.63 -7.06
CA PHE A 13 -21.86 9.20 -6.15
C PHE A 13 -22.31 10.33 -5.20
N SER A 14 -21.37 11.08 -4.63
CA SER A 14 -21.73 12.23 -3.79
C SER A 14 -22.54 13.27 -4.57
N ALA A 15 -22.14 13.55 -5.82
CA ALA A 15 -22.86 14.46 -6.70
C ALA A 15 -24.28 13.98 -7.02
N SER A 16 -24.52 12.68 -7.17
CA SER A 16 -25.88 12.16 -7.39
C SER A 16 -26.77 12.25 -6.15
N LEU A 17 -26.20 12.22 -4.95
CA LEU A 17 -26.93 12.46 -3.70
C LEU A 17 -27.26 13.94 -3.47
N PHE A 18 -26.43 14.86 -3.96
CA PHE A 18 -26.68 16.30 -3.88
C PHE A 18 -27.75 16.80 -4.87
N ARG A 19 -27.99 16.04 -5.95
CA ARG A 19 -29.08 16.33 -6.89
C ARG A 19 -30.43 16.13 -6.21
N ALA A 20 -31.40 16.98 -6.56
CA ALA A 20 -32.78 16.87 -6.11
C ALA A 20 -33.51 15.74 -6.86
N ASP A 21 -33.22 14.50 -6.49
CA ASP A 21 -33.86 13.31 -7.06
C ASP A 21 -33.84 12.14 -6.05
N PRO A 22 -34.88 11.92 -5.22
CA PRO A 22 -36.12 12.69 -5.10
C PRO A 22 -36.00 13.98 -4.27
N ALA A 23 -35.03 14.07 -3.35
CA ALA A 23 -34.73 15.26 -2.55
C ALA A 23 -33.22 15.37 -2.34
N SER A 24 -32.68 16.59 -2.34
CA SER A 24 -31.23 16.80 -2.14
C SER A 24 -30.83 16.40 -0.72
N ILE A 25 -29.74 15.63 -0.59
CA ILE A 25 -29.22 15.21 0.70
C ILE A 25 -28.12 16.18 1.14
N SER A 26 -28.09 16.52 2.43
CA SER A 26 -27.07 17.42 2.97
C SER A 26 -25.67 16.79 2.97
N ARG A 27 -24.63 17.62 2.81
CA ARG A 27 -23.24 17.15 2.85
C ARG A 27 -22.88 16.38 4.13
N PRO A 28 -23.27 16.81 5.34
CA PRO A 28 -23.03 16.05 6.57
C PRO A 28 -23.67 14.66 6.57
N SER A 29 -24.87 14.52 5.99
CA SER A 29 -25.55 13.22 5.87
C SER A 29 -24.80 12.28 4.94
N VAL A 30 -24.30 12.78 3.80
CA VAL A 30 -23.48 12.01 2.86
C VAL A 30 -22.16 11.56 3.50
N ASP A 31 -21.49 12.45 4.24
CA ASP A 31 -20.25 12.12 4.95
C ASP A 31 -20.49 11.07 6.05
N ALA A 32 -21.60 11.18 6.80
CA ALA A 32 -22.02 10.19 7.78
C ALA A 32 -22.29 8.81 7.15
N PHE A 33 -22.89 8.76 5.96
CA PHE A 33 -23.06 7.51 5.23
C PHE A 33 -21.72 6.85 4.88
N PHE A 34 -20.73 7.61 4.42
CA PHE A 34 -19.40 7.05 4.14
C PHE A 34 -18.72 6.54 5.40
N GLN A 35 -18.90 7.20 6.55
CA GLN A 35 -18.41 6.70 7.83
C GLN A 35 -19.09 5.38 8.20
N LEU A 36 -20.41 5.30 8.06
CA LEU A 36 -21.20 4.11 8.33
C LEU A 36 -20.85 2.92 7.43
N LEU A 37 -20.60 3.18 6.14
CA LEU A 37 -20.12 2.17 5.20
C LEU A 37 -18.74 1.67 5.63
N ASN A 38 -17.81 2.57 5.96
CA ASN A 38 -16.49 2.18 6.46
C ASN A 38 -16.58 1.36 7.76
N SER A 39 -17.44 1.75 8.71
CA SER A 39 -17.72 1.01 9.93
C SER A 39 -18.23 -0.40 9.61
N THR A 40 -19.15 -0.54 8.65
CA THR A 40 -19.67 -1.85 8.19
C THR A 40 -18.57 -2.72 7.57
N LEU A 41 -17.66 -2.13 6.79
CA LEU A 41 -16.53 -2.86 6.21
C LEU A 41 -15.51 -3.29 7.28
N THR A 42 -15.24 -2.43 8.27
CA THR A 42 -14.36 -2.78 9.39
C THR A 42 -14.98 -3.82 10.32
N GLN A 43 -16.28 -3.73 10.57
CA GLN A 43 -17.00 -4.62 11.46
C GLN A 43 -18.40 -4.86 10.90
N CYS A 44 -18.56 -6.02 10.25
CA CYS A 44 -19.84 -6.47 9.73
C CYS A 44 -20.72 -7.03 10.85
N SER A 45 -21.11 -6.15 11.79
CA SER A 45 -22.05 -6.43 12.85
C SER A 45 -23.48 -6.13 12.38
N ARG A 46 -24.46 -6.79 13.00
CA ARG A 46 -25.89 -6.53 12.73
C ARG A 46 -26.24 -5.04 12.79
N PRO A 47 -25.90 -4.25 13.85
CA PRO A 47 -26.28 -2.83 13.90
C PRO A 47 -25.65 -2.00 12.78
N ASN A 48 -24.38 -2.25 12.42
CA ASN A 48 -23.72 -1.50 11.34
C ASN A 48 -24.40 -1.76 10.00
N VAL A 49 -24.68 -3.04 9.69
CA VAL A 49 -25.37 -3.44 8.44
C VAL A 49 -26.78 -2.87 8.40
N GLN A 50 -27.54 -2.95 9.50
CA GLN A 50 -28.90 -2.40 9.55
C GLN A 50 -28.91 -0.89 9.32
N ASN A 51 -28.11 -0.12 10.06
CA ASN A 51 -28.03 1.32 9.88
C ASN A 51 -27.64 1.69 8.44
N CYS A 52 -26.65 0.98 7.86
CA CYS A 52 -26.20 1.24 6.50
C CYS A 52 -27.28 0.93 5.48
N LYS A 53 -28.01 -0.17 5.66
CA LYS A 53 -29.17 -0.53 4.84
C LYS A 53 -30.28 0.51 4.97
N ASP A 54 -30.65 0.91 6.17
CA ASP A 54 -31.75 1.85 6.41
C ASP A 54 -31.49 3.19 5.72
N TYR A 55 -30.22 3.62 5.68
CA TYR A 55 -29.81 4.78 4.88
C TYR A 55 -30.02 4.55 3.37
N ILE A 56 -29.62 3.40 2.84
CA ILE A 56 -29.78 3.05 1.42
C ILE A 56 -31.26 3.02 1.06
N LEU A 57 -32.09 2.37 1.88
CA LEU A 57 -33.54 2.24 1.67
C LEU A 57 -34.24 3.60 1.66
N SER A 58 -33.87 4.51 2.57
CA SER A 58 -34.52 5.83 2.68
C SER A 58 -34.07 6.82 1.61
N ASN A 59 -32.83 6.76 1.14
CA ASN A 59 -32.23 7.84 0.34
C ASN A 59 -31.84 7.45 -1.09
N ILE A 60 -31.66 6.16 -1.39
CA ILE A 60 -31.01 5.70 -2.64
C ILE A 60 -31.96 4.88 -3.50
N VAL A 61 -32.70 3.94 -2.89
CA VAL A 61 -33.50 2.94 -3.61
C VAL A 61 -34.54 3.56 -4.56
N TYR A 62 -35.09 4.74 -4.21
CA TYR A 62 -36.13 5.41 -5.00
C TYR A 62 -35.63 6.09 -6.29
N SER A 63 -34.31 6.18 -6.52
CA SER A 63 -33.75 6.73 -7.76
C SER A 63 -32.80 5.71 -8.40
N THR A 64 -33.13 5.31 -9.63
CA THR A 64 -32.29 4.43 -10.46
C THR A 64 -30.91 5.03 -10.70
N GLY A 65 -30.82 6.36 -10.83
CA GLY A 65 -29.55 7.09 -10.99
C GLY A 65 -28.67 7.02 -9.74
N ARG A 66 -29.25 7.19 -8.55
CA ARG A 66 -28.53 7.02 -7.27
C ARG A 66 -28.11 5.58 -7.04
N THR A 67 -28.99 4.63 -7.34
CA THR A 67 -28.71 3.19 -7.25
C THR A 67 -27.55 2.78 -8.13
N THR A 68 -27.57 3.21 -9.40
CA THR A 68 -26.48 2.95 -10.36
C THR A 68 -25.16 3.57 -9.89
N SER A 69 -25.21 4.79 -9.35
CA SER A 69 -24.02 5.48 -8.82
C SER A 69 -23.45 4.77 -7.59
N LEU A 70 -24.31 4.25 -6.69
CA LEU A 70 -23.91 3.44 -5.55
C LEU A 70 -23.22 2.15 -6.01
N ALA A 71 -23.81 1.43 -6.97
CA ALA A 71 -23.25 0.19 -7.49
C ALA A 71 -21.85 0.41 -8.09
N LYS A 72 -21.67 1.46 -8.92
CA LYS A 72 -20.36 1.86 -9.47
C LYS A 72 -19.35 2.18 -8.37
N TYR A 73 -19.78 2.93 -7.34
CA TYR A 73 -18.93 3.26 -6.20
C TYR A 73 -18.52 2.00 -5.41
N LEU A 74 -19.43 1.06 -5.14
CA LEU A 74 -19.10 -0.17 -4.44
C LEU A 74 -18.15 -1.08 -5.25
N VAL A 75 -18.27 -1.11 -6.58
CA VAL A 75 -17.29 -1.80 -7.45
C VAL A 75 -15.90 -1.19 -7.31
N ALA A 76 -15.79 0.14 -7.45
CA ALA A 76 -14.51 0.85 -7.27
C ALA A 76 -13.94 0.65 -5.85
N LEU A 77 -14.81 0.66 -4.84
CA LEU A 77 -14.44 0.41 -3.45
C LEU A 77 -13.94 -1.01 -3.25
N SER A 78 -14.58 -2.01 -3.84
CA SER A 78 -14.15 -3.41 -3.80
C SER A 78 -12.77 -3.60 -4.43
N LYS A 79 -12.55 -3.02 -5.62
CA LYS A 79 -11.26 -3.01 -6.32
C LYS A 79 -10.15 -2.37 -5.50
N SER A 80 -10.45 -1.29 -4.79
CA SER A 80 -9.48 -0.56 -3.97
C SER A 80 -9.05 -1.28 -2.68
N GLN A 81 -9.74 -2.35 -2.28
CA GLN A 81 -9.36 -3.12 -1.09
C GLN A 81 -8.05 -3.87 -1.38
N THR A 82 -6.92 -3.35 -0.89
CA THR A 82 -5.63 -4.04 -0.89
C THR A 82 -5.50 -4.89 0.38
N ASP A 83 -4.82 -6.03 0.27
CA ASP A 83 -4.47 -6.83 1.44
C ASP A 83 -3.12 -6.34 1.98
N ASP A 84 -3.13 -5.18 2.63
CA ASP A 84 -1.95 -4.70 3.37
C ASP A 84 -1.89 -5.42 4.72
N SER A 85 -1.27 -6.60 4.68
CA SER A 85 -1.27 -7.68 5.68
C SER A 85 -0.80 -7.33 7.11
N ALA A 86 -0.47 -6.07 7.40
CA ALA A 86 0.09 -5.68 8.70
C ALA A 86 -0.75 -4.68 9.52
N ARG A 87 -1.65 -3.88 8.92
CA ARG A 87 -2.27 -2.73 9.66
C ARG A 87 -3.78 -2.59 9.54
N SER A 88 -4.43 -3.24 8.58
CA SER A 88 -5.86 -3.08 8.34
C SER A 88 -6.62 -4.37 8.67
N ARG A 89 -7.14 -4.49 9.90
CA ARG A 89 -8.11 -5.54 10.24
C ARG A 89 -9.52 -4.99 9.99
N PRO A 90 -10.42 -5.73 9.34
CA PRO A 90 -10.26 -7.05 8.75
C PRO A 90 -9.57 -6.97 7.37
N SER A 91 -9.02 -8.10 6.92
CA SER A 91 -8.31 -8.22 5.63
C SER A 91 -9.13 -7.70 4.45
N GLY A 92 -8.46 -7.30 3.37
CA GLY A 92 -9.13 -6.80 2.14
C GLY A 92 -10.14 -7.83 1.61
N LYS A 93 -9.77 -9.11 1.66
CA LYS A 93 -10.65 -10.25 1.36
C LYS A 93 -11.95 -10.24 2.14
N ARG A 94 -11.87 -10.06 3.46
CA ARG A 94 -13.03 -10.07 4.34
C ARG A 94 -13.88 -8.82 4.15
N ARG A 95 -13.27 -7.65 3.89
CA ARG A 95 -13.99 -6.42 3.53
C ARG A 95 -14.78 -6.56 2.24
N ARG A 96 -14.23 -7.19 1.20
CA ARG A 96 -14.96 -7.46 -0.06
C ARG A 96 -16.19 -8.36 0.17
N LEU A 97 -16.09 -9.33 1.07
CA LEU A 97 -17.25 -10.15 1.47
C LEU A 97 -18.30 -9.33 2.25
N HIS A 98 -17.88 -8.41 3.12
CA HIS A 98 -18.81 -7.52 3.82
C HIS A 98 -19.60 -6.61 2.87
N ILE A 99 -18.99 -6.17 1.76
CA ILE A 99 -19.72 -5.44 0.69
C ILE A 99 -20.86 -6.32 0.15
N LEU A 100 -20.59 -7.58 -0.18
CA LEU A 100 -21.61 -8.50 -0.70
C LEU A 100 -22.71 -8.79 0.32
N TYR A 101 -22.40 -8.89 1.61
CA TYR A 101 -23.41 -9.05 2.66
C TYR A 101 -24.32 -7.84 2.80
N LEU A 102 -23.79 -6.63 2.66
CA LEU A 102 -24.59 -5.41 2.62
C LEU A 102 -25.53 -5.42 1.39
N VAL A 103 -24.99 -5.73 0.20
CA VAL A 103 -25.79 -5.81 -1.04
C VAL A 103 -26.89 -6.87 -0.91
N ASN A 104 -26.57 -8.03 -0.34
CA ASN A 104 -27.54 -9.08 -0.06
C ASN A 104 -28.69 -8.62 0.85
N ASP A 105 -28.41 -7.92 1.97
CA ASP A 105 -29.46 -7.46 2.88
C ASP A 105 -30.35 -6.38 2.23
N VAL A 106 -29.77 -5.53 1.38
CA VAL A 106 -30.53 -4.53 0.61
C VAL A 106 -31.41 -5.22 -0.45
N LEU A 107 -30.85 -6.14 -1.25
CA LEU A 107 -31.61 -6.89 -2.27
C LEU A 107 -32.74 -7.69 -1.65
N HIS A 108 -32.48 -8.41 -0.54
CA HIS A 108 -33.52 -9.14 0.18
C HIS A 108 -34.65 -8.21 0.61
N HIS A 109 -34.35 -7.04 1.16
CA HIS A 109 -35.37 -6.10 1.60
C HIS A 109 -36.17 -5.52 0.41
N VAL A 110 -35.49 -5.09 -0.64
CA VAL A 110 -36.12 -4.42 -1.79
C VAL A 110 -36.94 -5.42 -2.63
N VAL A 111 -36.43 -6.63 -2.87
CA VAL A 111 -37.08 -7.59 -3.77
C VAL A 111 -38.16 -8.42 -3.07
N GLN A 112 -37.96 -8.82 -1.80
CA GLN A 112 -38.96 -9.64 -1.10
C GLN A 112 -39.95 -8.85 -0.24
N LYS A 113 -39.56 -7.69 0.31
CA LYS A 113 -40.43 -6.95 1.26
C LYS A 113 -41.12 -5.74 0.63
N GLN A 114 -40.64 -5.24 -0.51
CA GLN A 114 -41.24 -4.11 -1.23
C GLN A 114 -41.72 -4.60 -2.60
N VAL A 115 -43.04 -4.56 -2.82
CA VAL A 115 -43.70 -5.40 -3.84
C VAL A 115 -43.32 -5.09 -5.30
N ASN A 116 -42.71 -3.94 -5.64
CA ASN A 116 -42.51 -3.57 -7.06
C ASN A 116 -41.25 -2.72 -7.34
N GLN A 117 -40.05 -3.23 -7.08
CA GLN A 117 -38.80 -2.56 -7.50
C GLN A 117 -37.84 -3.51 -8.25
N ARG A 118 -38.35 -4.24 -9.25
CA ARG A 118 -37.49 -4.96 -10.24
C ARG A 118 -36.50 -4.02 -10.94
N GLU A 119 -36.83 -2.74 -11.03
CA GLU A 119 -35.93 -1.69 -11.54
C GLU A 119 -34.67 -1.55 -10.69
N PHE A 120 -34.77 -1.78 -9.37
CA PHE A 120 -33.61 -1.78 -8.50
C PHE A 120 -32.69 -2.96 -8.85
N SER A 121 -33.19 -4.20 -8.92
CA SER A 121 -32.35 -5.35 -9.28
C SER A 121 -31.72 -5.17 -10.66
N ALA A 122 -32.50 -4.72 -11.65
CA ALA A 122 -32.01 -4.44 -13.01
C ALA A 122 -30.88 -3.40 -13.04
N ALA A 123 -30.91 -2.39 -12.15
CA ALA A 123 -29.83 -1.40 -12.03
C ALA A 123 -28.55 -1.99 -11.43
N TRP A 124 -28.63 -3.08 -10.67
CA TRP A 124 -27.47 -3.78 -10.09
C TRP A 124 -26.87 -4.83 -11.04
N ASP A 125 -27.69 -5.47 -11.87
CA ASP A 125 -27.29 -6.58 -12.76
C ASP A 125 -25.94 -6.36 -13.50
N PRO A 126 -25.65 -5.19 -14.10
CA PRO A 126 -24.38 -4.98 -14.81
C PRO A 126 -23.14 -4.96 -13.90
N TYR A 127 -23.32 -4.71 -12.61
CA TYR A 127 -22.22 -4.48 -11.65
C TYR A 127 -21.95 -5.68 -10.76
N LEU A 128 -22.94 -6.57 -10.57
CA LEU A 128 -22.82 -7.76 -9.73
C LEU A 128 -21.67 -8.69 -10.17
N PRO A 129 -21.49 -9.02 -11.47
CA PRO A 129 -20.36 -9.86 -11.89
C PRO A 129 -18.99 -9.26 -11.51
N SER A 130 -18.84 -7.93 -11.62
CA SER A 130 -17.59 -7.27 -11.24
C SER A 130 -17.33 -7.34 -9.72
N LEU A 131 -18.37 -7.22 -8.89
CA LEU A 131 -18.25 -7.39 -7.44
C LEU A 131 -17.83 -8.82 -7.06
N PHE A 132 -18.42 -9.83 -7.69
CA PHE A 132 -18.07 -11.23 -7.47
C PHE A 132 -16.65 -11.55 -7.94
N SER A 133 -16.27 -11.09 -9.13
CA SER A 133 -14.90 -11.23 -9.64
C SER A 133 -13.88 -10.60 -8.68
N CYS A 134 -14.15 -9.39 -8.17
CA CYS A 134 -13.31 -8.76 -7.14
C CYS A 134 -13.28 -9.59 -5.85
N ALA A 135 -14.40 -10.15 -5.40
CA ALA A 135 -14.43 -10.97 -4.19
C ALA A 135 -13.72 -12.32 -4.38
N ALA A 136 -13.66 -12.84 -5.60
CA ALA A 136 -13.09 -14.14 -5.97
C ALA A 136 -11.60 -14.08 -6.31
N SER A 137 -11.00 -12.90 -6.39
CA SER A 137 -9.58 -12.70 -6.75
C SER A 137 -8.55 -13.21 -5.73
N PHE A 138 -8.95 -14.06 -4.78
CA PHE A 138 -8.07 -14.60 -3.75
C PHE A 138 -7.88 -16.09 -3.96
N ASP A 139 -6.67 -16.47 -4.36
CA ASP A 139 -6.31 -17.86 -4.60
C ASP A 139 -6.26 -18.69 -3.31
N ASN A 140 -6.41 -20.01 -3.44
CA ASN A 140 -6.23 -20.99 -2.36
C ASN A 140 -7.13 -20.78 -1.13
N CYS A 141 -8.33 -20.25 -1.34
CA CYS A 141 -9.27 -19.89 -0.27
C CYS A 141 -10.63 -20.62 -0.36
N PRO A 142 -10.68 -21.96 -0.24
CA PRO A 142 -11.88 -22.76 -0.53
C PRO A 142 -13.09 -22.40 0.35
N LYS A 143 -12.85 -22.06 1.63
CA LYS A 143 -13.92 -21.61 2.54
C LYS A 143 -14.55 -20.28 2.12
N HIS A 144 -13.80 -19.44 1.41
CA HIS A 144 -14.29 -18.15 0.93
C HIS A 144 -15.05 -18.32 -0.38
N SER A 145 -14.50 -19.10 -1.32
CA SER A 145 -15.18 -19.47 -2.57
C SER A 145 -16.53 -20.13 -2.28
N LYS A 146 -16.56 -21.10 -1.35
CA LYS A 146 -17.81 -21.73 -0.92
C LYS A 146 -18.85 -20.73 -0.41
N LYS A 147 -18.45 -19.72 0.37
CA LYS A 147 -19.39 -18.68 0.84
C LYS A 147 -19.94 -17.82 -0.30
N LEU A 148 -19.18 -17.63 -1.36
CA LEU A 148 -19.65 -16.91 -2.54
C LEU A 148 -20.60 -17.77 -3.36
N GLU A 149 -20.32 -19.07 -3.50
CA GLU A 149 -21.22 -20.06 -4.12
C GLU A 149 -22.55 -20.16 -3.35
N ASP A 150 -22.49 -20.37 -2.03
CA ASP A 150 -23.67 -20.42 -1.15
C ASP A 150 -24.53 -19.14 -1.29
N LEU A 151 -23.90 -17.98 -1.53
CA LEU A 151 -24.58 -16.71 -1.70
C LEU A 151 -25.24 -16.58 -3.09
N ILE A 152 -24.60 -17.09 -4.16
CA ILE A 152 -25.21 -17.18 -5.49
C ILE A 152 -26.41 -18.13 -5.46
N ASP A 153 -26.26 -19.30 -4.85
CA ASP A 153 -27.33 -20.29 -4.76
C ASP A 153 -28.51 -19.74 -3.94
N LEU A 154 -28.25 -18.99 -2.87
CA LEU A 154 -29.29 -18.28 -2.12
C LEU A 154 -30.00 -17.22 -2.98
N TRP A 155 -29.26 -16.46 -3.78
CA TRP A 155 -29.84 -15.43 -4.66
C TRP A 155 -30.72 -16.04 -5.75
N GLN A 156 -30.33 -17.21 -6.25
CA GLN A 156 -31.12 -18.00 -7.21
C GLN A 156 -32.39 -18.57 -6.54
N GLU A 157 -32.26 -19.25 -5.39
CA GLU A 157 -33.41 -19.82 -4.67
C GLU A 157 -34.46 -18.76 -4.31
N ARG A 158 -34.00 -17.56 -3.95
CA ARG A 158 -34.85 -16.45 -3.53
C ARG A 158 -35.25 -15.49 -4.66
N ASN A 159 -34.85 -15.78 -5.90
CA ASN A 159 -35.14 -14.99 -7.10
C ASN A 159 -34.77 -13.49 -6.94
N TYR A 160 -33.60 -13.19 -6.33
CA TYR A 160 -33.11 -11.81 -6.20
C TYR A 160 -32.55 -11.25 -7.50
N VAL A 161 -32.03 -12.13 -8.34
CA VAL A 161 -31.41 -11.82 -9.63
C VAL A 161 -32.11 -12.64 -10.71
N ALA A 162 -32.07 -12.18 -11.95
CA ALA A 162 -32.62 -12.94 -13.07
C ALA A 162 -31.82 -14.22 -13.33
N ASP A 163 -32.50 -15.27 -13.77
CA ASP A 163 -31.88 -16.59 -14.00
C ASP A 163 -30.74 -16.56 -15.04
N ASP A 164 -30.78 -15.62 -15.99
CA ASP A 164 -29.73 -15.43 -17.00
C ASP A 164 -28.45 -14.78 -16.42
N LEU A 165 -28.54 -14.16 -15.24
CA LEU A 165 -27.41 -13.55 -14.56
C LEU A 165 -26.62 -14.59 -13.75
N VAL A 166 -27.28 -15.62 -13.21
CA VAL A 166 -26.66 -16.69 -12.43
C VAL A 166 -25.44 -17.33 -13.11
N PRO A 167 -25.49 -17.74 -14.41
CA PRO A 167 -24.30 -18.28 -15.07
C PRO A 167 -23.16 -17.25 -15.18
N LYS A 168 -23.48 -15.95 -15.40
CA LYS A 168 -22.49 -14.87 -15.45
C LYS A 168 -21.82 -14.64 -14.09
N LEU A 169 -22.55 -14.83 -12.99
CA LEU A 169 -21.99 -14.74 -11.63
C LEU A 169 -21.09 -15.94 -11.31
N LYS A 170 -21.50 -17.15 -11.71
CA LYS A 170 -20.67 -18.36 -11.55
C LYS A 170 -19.41 -18.28 -12.42
N GLU A 171 -19.50 -17.77 -13.63
CA GLU A 171 -18.34 -17.47 -14.48
C GLU A 171 -17.46 -16.38 -13.84
N ALA A 172 -18.03 -15.29 -13.32
CA ALA A 172 -17.23 -14.27 -12.64
C ALA A 172 -16.52 -14.79 -11.38
N LEU A 173 -17.03 -15.84 -10.73
CA LEU A 173 -16.37 -16.52 -9.62
C LEU A 173 -15.15 -17.32 -10.11
N THR A 174 -15.27 -18.05 -11.22
CA THR A 174 -14.17 -18.83 -11.81
C THR A 174 -13.14 -17.92 -12.50
N SER A 175 -13.59 -16.88 -13.23
CA SER A 175 -12.74 -15.86 -13.85
C SER A 175 -12.18 -14.85 -12.85
N GLY A 176 -12.78 -14.69 -11.68
CA GLY A 176 -12.14 -13.94 -10.59
C GLY A 176 -10.94 -14.70 -10.03
N ALA A 177 -11.00 -16.03 -10.00
CA ALA A 177 -9.84 -16.89 -9.77
C ALA A 177 -8.90 -16.96 -10.99
N VAL A 178 -9.37 -16.55 -12.18
CA VAL A 178 -8.64 -16.61 -13.45
C VAL A 178 -8.92 -15.35 -14.29
N SER A 179 -8.34 -14.17 -13.97
CA SER A 179 -7.99 -13.09 -14.95
C SER A 179 -7.80 -11.66 -14.37
N THR A 180 -6.84 -10.94 -14.98
CA THR A 180 -6.70 -9.47 -15.14
C THR A 180 -6.01 -8.62 -14.07
N THR A 181 -4.77 -8.98 -13.78
CA THR A 181 -3.65 -8.04 -13.93
C THR A 181 -2.73 -8.56 -15.03
N PRO A 182 -1.97 -7.75 -15.79
CA PRO A 182 -0.76 -8.26 -16.43
C PRO A 182 0.01 -9.05 -15.35
N PRO A 183 0.50 -10.25 -15.65
CA PRO A 183 0.73 -11.27 -14.64
C PRO A 183 1.78 -10.79 -13.63
N ARG A 184 1.32 -10.33 -12.47
CA ARG A 184 2.06 -10.48 -11.22
C ARG A 184 1.88 -11.92 -10.81
N ALA A 185 2.59 -12.78 -11.51
CA ALA A 185 2.68 -14.18 -11.19
C ALA A 185 3.05 -14.32 -9.71
N GLY A 186 2.32 -15.22 -9.04
CA GLY A 186 2.82 -15.88 -7.84
C GLY A 186 4.30 -16.23 -8.04
N THR A 187 5.04 -15.96 -6.98
CA THR A 187 6.49 -15.82 -6.91
C THR A 187 7.31 -17.01 -7.38
N ASP A 188 6.71 -18.11 -7.83
CA ASP A 188 7.46 -19.33 -8.15
C ASP A 188 7.56 -19.60 -9.65
N SER A 189 6.65 -19.06 -10.47
CA SER A 189 6.73 -19.14 -11.94
C SER A 189 7.28 -17.86 -12.58
N SER A 190 7.09 -16.70 -11.94
CA SER A 190 7.70 -15.43 -12.34
C SER A 190 9.24 -15.46 -12.23
N LEU A 191 9.77 -16.06 -11.16
CA LEU A 191 11.22 -16.23 -11.00
C LEU A 191 11.81 -17.17 -12.06
N LYS A 192 11.04 -18.15 -12.54
CA LYS A 192 11.49 -19.08 -13.59
C LYS A 192 11.49 -18.41 -14.97
N LEU A 193 10.48 -17.60 -15.30
CA LEU A 193 10.43 -16.88 -16.57
C LEU A 193 11.36 -15.64 -16.59
N ALA A 194 11.59 -15.00 -15.43
CA ALA A 194 12.58 -13.93 -15.27
C ALA A 194 14.03 -14.43 -15.21
N LYS A 195 14.25 -15.74 -15.08
CA LYS A 195 15.59 -16.33 -15.10
C LYS A 195 16.25 -16.22 -16.48
N ASP A 196 15.43 -16.17 -17.53
CA ASP A 196 15.83 -16.17 -18.94
C ASP A 196 15.67 -14.81 -19.64
N ALA A 197 15.10 -13.80 -18.96
CA ALA A 197 15.05 -12.44 -19.48
C ALA A 197 16.41 -11.73 -19.32
N PRO A 198 16.84 -10.89 -20.27
CA PRO A 198 18.07 -10.12 -20.12
C PRO A 198 17.93 -9.15 -18.93
N TYR A 199 18.92 -9.17 -18.02
CA TYR A 199 18.97 -8.24 -16.89
C TYR A 199 19.24 -6.83 -17.43
N VAL A 200 18.23 -5.96 -17.42
CA VAL A 200 18.32 -4.56 -17.87
C VAL A 200 18.27 -3.62 -16.67
N LEU A 201 19.23 -2.71 -16.59
CA LEU A 201 19.29 -1.68 -15.55
C LEU A 201 18.48 -0.44 -15.96
N PRO A 202 17.67 0.13 -15.05
CA PRO A 202 17.07 1.44 -15.26
C PRO A 202 18.15 2.53 -15.22
N SER A 203 17.85 3.73 -15.72
CA SER A 203 18.76 4.89 -15.67
C SER A 203 18.96 5.45 -14.25
N PHE A 204 17.96 5.30 -13.38
CA PHE A 204 17.99 5.77 -12.00
C PHE A 204 17.43 4.72 -11.05
N HIS A 205 18.02 4.65 -9.86
CA HIS A 205 17.56 3.84 -8.74
C HIS A 205 17.09 4.76 -7.61
N GLY A 206 15.77 4.99 -7.58
CA GLY A 206 15.11 5.99 -6.74
C GLY A 206 14.52 7.14 -7.57
N ASP A 207 13.76 8.02 -6.92
CA ASP A 207 13.14 9.20 -7.52
C ASP A 207 13.72 10.49 -6.91
N ALA A 208 14.02 11.49 -7.75
CA ALA A 208 14.63 12.74 -7.33
C ALA A 208 13.66 13.64 -6.54
N GLY A 209 12.35 13.46 -6.71
CA GLY A 209 11.32 14.17 -5.94
C GLY A 209 11.09 13.62 -4.54
N THR A 210 11.68 12.47 -4.21
CA THR A 210 11.46 11.78 -2.94
C THR A 210 12.51 12.22 -1.90
N PRO A 211 12.10 12.54 -0.65
CA PRO A 211 13.03 12.91 0.40
C PRO A 211 13.94 11.73 0.79
N TRP A 212 15.13 12.02 1.33
CA TRP A 212 16.19 11.03 1.55
C TRP A 212 15.78 9.81 2.39
N TYR A 213 14.83 9.99 3.32
CA TYR A 213 14.35 8.94 4.23
C TYR A 213 13.33 7.98 3.59
N ASP A 214 12.74 8.37 2.46
CA ASP A 214 11.82 7.54 1.67
C ASP A 214 12.50 6.93 0.42
N LEU A 215 13.79 7.24 0.18
CA LEU A 215 14.56 6.63 -0.89
C LEU A 215 14.88 5.16 -0.58
N PRO A 216 15.12 4.32 -1.62
CA PRO A 216 15.56 2.95 -1.43
C PRO A 216 16.81 2.87 -0.55
N ALA A 217 16.86 1.90 0.36
CA ALA A 217 17.99 1.74 1.30
C ALA A 217 19.36 1.61 0.59
N ALA A 218 19.37 1.07 -0.64
CA ALA A 218 20.59 0.98 -1.43
C ALA A 218 21.20 2.35 -1.78
N SER A 219 20.41 3.42 -1.82
CA SER A 219 20.88 4.81 -2.00
C SER A 219 21.81 5.28 -0.89
N TRP A 220 21.83 4.59 0.26
CA TRP A 220 22.71 4.91 1.38
C TRP A 220 24.10 4.30 1.23
N LEU A 221 24.24 3.24 0.41
CA LEU A 221 25.47 2.46 0.29
C LEU A 221 26.71 3.29 -0.08
N PRO A 222 26.65 4.27 -1.02
CA PRO A 222 27.80 5.11 -1.34
C PRO A 222 28.29 5.97 -0.17
N HIS A 223 27.43 6.22 0.82
CA HIS A 223 27.75 7.04 1.99
C HIS A 223 28.21 6.20 3.19
N LEU A 224 28.15 4.87 3.11
CA LEU A 224 28.62 3.97 4.14
C LEU A 224 30.13 3.75 4.01
N VAL A 225 30.90 4.36 4.91
CA VAL A 225 32.35 4.16 4.99
C VAL A 225 32.64 3.08 6.04
N PRO A 226 33.30 1.97 5.68
CA PRO A 226 33.63 0.91 6.63
C PRO A 226 34.42 1.45 7.82
N ASN A 227 34.02 1.04 9.04
CA ASN A 227 34.67 1.41 10.31
C ASN A 227 34.77 2.94 10.58
N SER A 228 33.93 3.75 9.94
CA SER A 228 33.86 5.18 10.18
C SER A 228 32.75 5.52 11.16
N PHE A 229 33.05 6.37 12.14
CA PHE A 229 32.06 6.95 13.05
C PHE A 229 31.44 8.26 12.52
N LYS A 230 31.83 8.69 11.31
CA LYS A 230 31.27 9.90 10.71
C LYS A 230 29.78 9.71 10.44
N PRO A 231 28.92 10.65 10.91
CA PRO A 231 27.50 10.58 10.60
C PRO A 231 27.28 10.74 9.09
N MET A 232 26.30 10.03 8.55
CA MET A 232 25.86 10.24 7.17
C MET A 232 25.22 11.61 7.04
N LEU A 233 25.52 12.31 5.93
CA LEU A 233 24.92 13.60 5.63
C LEU A 233 23.65 13.39 4.79
N PRO A 234 22.44 13.61 5.34
CA PRO A 234 21.19 13.31 4.64
C PRO A 234 21.01 14.10 3.35
N ASP A 235 21.53 15.33 3.33
CA ASP A 235 21.45 16.23 2.18
C ASP A 235 22.20 15.71 0.96
N LEU A 236 23.17 14.81 1.15
CA LEU A 236 23.94 14.20 0.06
C LEU A 236 23.32 12.91 -0.46
N ILE A 237 22.35 12.33 0.26
CA ILE A 237 21.67 11.12 -0.16
C ILE A 237 20.70 11.47 -1.30
N ARG A 238 20.96 10.89 -2.46
CA ARG A 238 20.22 11.12 -3.72
C ARG A 238 19.98 9.79 -4.43
N PRO A 239 19.03 9.74 -5.39
CA PRO A 239 18.88 8.58 -6.27
C PRO A 239 20.20 8.22 -6.95
N ILE A 240 20.48 6.91 -7.06
CA ILE A 240 21.71 6.44 -7.70
C ILE A 240 21.49 6.44 -9.21
N GLN A 241 22.36 7.12 -9.93
CA GLN A 241 22.39 7.03 -11.39
C GLN A 241 23.06 5.73 -11.81
N LEU A 242 22.40 4.99 -12.69
CA LEU A 242 22.87 3.71 -13.22
C LEU A 242 23.06 3.83 -14.74
N ALA A 243 23.96 3.02 -15.29
CA ALA A 243 24.10 2.91 -16.74
C ALA A 243 22.88 2.19 -17.32
N ALA A 244 21.98 2.94 -17.94
CA ALA A 244 20.77 2.39 -18.56
C ALA A 244 21.14 1.38 -19.65
N GLY A 245 20.53 0.20 -19.63
CA GLY A 245 20.77 -0.85 -20.61
C GLY A 245 21.15 -2.20 -20.01
N PRO A 246 21.73 -3.13 -20.81
CA PRO A 246 22.08 -4.46 -20.35
C PRO A 246 23.07 -4.42 -19.18
N ALA A 247 22.78 -5.18 -18.12
CA ALA A 247 23.66 -5.30 -16.97
C ALA A 247 25.00 -5.95 -17.37
N SER A 248 26.08 -5.55 -16.70
CA SER A 248 27.37 -6.19 -16.88
C SER A 248 27.31 -7.68 -16.50
N LYS A 249 28.16 -8.49 -17.13
CA LYS A 249 28.24 -9.93 -16.85
C LYS A 249 28.52 -10.20 -15.36
N ALA A 250 29.45 -9.47 -14.77
CA ALA A 250 29.79 -9.60 -13.34
C ALA A 250 28.59 -9.30 -12.41
N LEU A 251 27.77 -8.30 -12.75
CA LEU A 251 26.57 -7.98 -11.98
C LEU A 251 25.50 -9.07 -12.14
N THR A 252 25.31 -9.53 -13.37
CA THR A 252 24.38 -10.63 -13.68
C THR A 252 24.74 -11.90 -12.93
N ASP A 253 26.02 -12.27 -12.92
CA ASP A 253 26.53 -13.44 -12.19
C ASP A 253 26.35 -13.28 -10.68
N ALA A 254 26.57 -12.08 -10.15
CA ALA A 254 26.34 -11.79 -8.73
C ALA A 254 24.86 -11.88 -8.32
N VAL A 255 23.94 -11.41 -9.17
CA VAL A 255 22.49 -11.52 -8.93
C VAL A 255 22.04 -12.98 -9.02
N LYS A 256 22.50 -13.72 -10.03
CA LYS A 256 22.22 -15.16 -10.15
C LYS A 256 22.72 -15.94 -8.93
N ALA A 257 23.92 -15.66 -8.46
CA ALA A 257 24.45 -16.27 -7.24
C ALA A 257 23.58 -15.95 -6.01
N LEU A 258 23.17 -14.69 -5.85
CA LEU A 258 22.29 -14.27 -4.75
C LEU A 258 20.92 -14.98 -4.80
N LEU A 259 20.31 -15.09 -5.98
CA LEU A 259 19.03 -15.77 -6.15
C LEU A 259 19.17 -17.28 -5.87
N CYS A 260 20.27 -17.90 -6.32
CA CYS A 260 20.57 -19.29 -5.98
C CYS A 260 20.71 -19.50 -4.46
N ASP A 261 21.35 -18.56 -3.75
CA ASP A 261 21.48 -18.61 -2.30
C ASP A 261 20.13 -18.41 -1.59
N ALA A 262 19.32 -17.47 -2.05
CA ALA A 262 17.97 -17.23 -1.52
C ALA A 262 17.06 -18.46 -1.72
N ASP A 263 17.03 -19.01 -2.94
CA ASP A 263 16.30 -20.24 -3.25
C ASP A 263 16.74 -21.38 -2.31
N ARG A 264 18.04 -21.50 -2.02
CA ARG A 264 18.57 -22.51 -1.09
C ARG A 264 18.08 -22.29 0.34
N ILE A 265 18.04 -21.05 0.84
CA ILE A 265 17.61 -20.73 2.22
C ILE A 265 16.11 -20.97 2.40
N PHE A 266 15.30 -20.63 1.39
CA PHE A 266 13.83 -20.68 1.49
C PHE A 266 13.21 -21.96 0.91
N SER A 267 14.01 -22.86 0.32
CA SER A 267 13.55 -24.18 -0.13
C SER A 267 13.12 -25.04 1.05
N ARG A 268 11.81 -25.31 1.15
CA ARG A 268 11.21 -26.20 2.18
C ARG A 268 11.75 -27.64 2.14
N ASP A 269 12.29 -28.07 1.00
CA ASP A 269 12.70 -29.45 0.76
C ASP A 269 14.17 -29.76 1.09
N LYS A 270 14.99 -28.73 1.41
CA LYS A 270 16.39 -28.92 1.80
C LYS A 270 16.58 -28.55 3.26
N LYS A 271 16.56 -29.54 4.15
CA LYS A 271 17.05 -29.33 5.51
C LYS A 271 18.53 -28.88 5.40
N PRO A 272 18.94 -27.80 6.06
CA PRO A 272 20.34 -27.36 6.06
C PRO A 272 21.30 -28.34 6.76
N ASN A 273 20.78 -29.46 7.29
CA ASN A 273 21.46 -30.38 8.18
C ASN A 273 22.02 -31.63 7.48
N ASP A 274 21.99 -31.72 6.15
CA ASP A 274 22.52 -32.87 5.42
C ASP A 274 24.03 -32.76 5.11
N ASP A 275 24.66 -31.63 5.46
CA ASP A 275 26.09 -31.37 5.23
C ASP A 275 26.75 -31.08 6.60
N PRO A 276 27.43 -32.05 7.24
CA PRO A 276 27.94 -31.94 8.62
C PRO A 276 29.03 -30.86 8.82
N HIS A 277 29.44 -30.19 7.74
CA HIS A 277 30.57 -29.25 7.70
C HIS A 277 30.12 -27.80 7.57
N VAL A 278 28.81 -27.57 7.70
CA VAL A 278 28.15 -26.33 7.37
C VAL A 278 27.26 -25.91 8.54
N GLU A 279 27.81 -25.06 9.40
CA GLU A 279 27.05 -24.45 10.49
C GLU A 279 26.54 -23.07 10.07
N ILE A 280 25.38 -22.69 10.60
CA ILE A 280 24.84 -21.33 10.46
C ILE A 280 24.95 -20.67 11.82
N ASN A 281 25.64 -19.54 11.92
CA ASN A 281 25.79 -18.82 13.18
C ASN A 281 24.50 -18.08 13.59
N GLU A 282 24.47 -17.53 14.80
CA GLU A 282 23.33 -16.78 15.34
C GLU A 282 22.95 -15.53 14.51
N LEU A 283 23.84 -15.08 13.62
CA LEU A 283 23.63 -13.97 12.68
C LEU A 283 23.16 -14.45 11.29
N GLY A 284 22.97 -15.75 11.09
CA GLY A 284 22.52 -16.33 9.83
C GLY A 284 23.62 -16.54 8.78
N GLU A 285 24.90 -16.42 9.15
CA GLU A 285 26.04 -16.62 8.24
C GLU A 285 26.54 -18.07 8.24
N ARG A 286 26.98 -18.55 7.07
CA ARG A 286 27.50 -19.92 6.89
C ARG A 286 28.97 -20.01 7.33
N ILE A 287 29.28 -20.94 8.22
CA ILE A 287 30.62 -21.31 8.66
C ILE A 287 30.93 -22.67 8.03
N VAL A 288 32.06 -22.75 7.31
CA VAL A 288 32.58 -24.03 6.81
C VAL A 288 33.70 -24.47 7.74
N LEU A 289 33.56 -25.66 8.33
CA LEU A 289 34.60 -26.25 9.16
C LEU A 289 35.66 -26.91 8.27
N ASP A 290 36.92 -26.52 8.46
CA ASP A 290 38.05 -27.10 7.73
C ASP A 290 38.51 -28.39 8.44
N GLU A 291 38.29 -29.55 7.79
CA GLU A 291 38.49 -30.90 8.37
C GLU A 291 39.92 -31.15 8.85
N MET A 292 40.92 -30.46 8.29
CA MET A 292 42.32 -30.73 8.60
C MET A 292 42.87 -29.87 9.74
N THR A 293 42.19 -28.79 10.14
CA THR A 293 42.76 -27.79 11.05
C THR A 293 41.84 -27.42 12.22
N GLY A 294 40.55 -27.80 12.19
CA GLY A 294 39.56 -27.45 13.23
C GLY A 294 39.28 -25.94 13.33
N SER A 295 39.95 -25.11 12.52
CA SER A 295 39.75 -23.67 12.47
C SER A 295 38.49 -23.33 11.69
N GLN A 296 37.57 -22.60 12.32
CA GLN A 296 36.38 -22.05 11.67
C GLN A 296 36.79 -21.09 10.56
N ARG A 297 36.73 -21.53 9.31
CA ARG A 297 36.96 -20.65 8.19
C ARG A 297 35.63 -19.98 7.87
N ARG A 298 35.51 -18.70 8.28
CA ARG A 298 34.46 -17.85 7.73
C ARG A 298 34.55 -17.98 6.22
N GLN A 299 33.44 -18.28 5.56
CA GLN A 299 33.37 -18.13 4.11
C GLN A 299 33.38 -16.62 3.84
N THR A 300 34.54 -15.98 4.02
CA THR A 300 34.73 -14.58 3.67
C THR A 300 34.50 -14.52 2.18
N ARG A 301 33.39 -13.88 1.81
CA ARG A 301 33.16 -13.44 0.43
C ARG A 301 34.47 -12.82 -0.04
N PRO A 302 34.97 -13.15 -1.26
CA PRO A 302 36.16 -12.50 -1.77
C PRO A 302 35.96 -11.00 -1.57
N LYS A 303 36.95 -10.32 -0.99
CA LYS A 303 36.93 -8.86 -0.83
C LYS A 303 36.65 -8.30 -2.23
N ARG A 304 35.39 -7.97 -2.51
CA ARG A 304 35.00 -7.32 -3.74
C ARG A 304 35.57 -5.93 -3.59
N THR A 305 36.74 -5.72 -4.17
CA THR A 305 37.18 -4.40 -4.58
C THR A 305 36.04 -3.88 -5.45
N LEU A 306 35.11 -3.15 -4.86
CA LEU A 306 34.18 -2.30 -5.58
C LEU A 306 35.04 -1.16 -6.13
N GLY A 307 35.83 -1.48 -7.16
CA GLY A 307 36.26 -0.51 -8.14
C GLY A 307 35.02 -0.11 -8.92
N LEU A 308 34.15 0.68 -8.30
CA LEU A 308 33.13 1.44 -9.02
C LEU A 308 33.89 2.57 -9.72
N ALA A 309 34.55 2.23 -10.83
CA ALA A 309 34.98 3.24 -11.78
C ALA A 309 33.70 3.79 -12.42
N VAL A 310 33.08 4.76 -11.73
CA VAL A 310 32.17 5.71 -12.36
C VAL A 310 33.05 6.48 -13.34
N ALA A 311 32.90 6.19 -14.63
CA ALA A 311 33.51 7.00 -15.67
C ALA A 311 32.84 8.38 -15.62
N PHE A 312 33.42 9.30 -14.85
CA PHE A 312 33.09 10.70 -14.90
C PHE A 312 33.57 11.24 -16.25
N SER A 313 32.62 11.58 -17.12
CA SER A 313 32.91 12.32 -18.34
C SER A 313 33.19 13.78 -17.98
N ASN A 314 34.42 14.10 -17.55
CA ASN A 314 35.23 15.26 -17.96
C ASN A 314 36.46 15.45 -17.06
N PRO A 315 37.63 15.84 -17.63
CA PRO A 315 38.86 15.97 -16.88
C PRO A 315 38.99 17.38 -16.31
N VAL A 316 39.14 17.51 -14.99
CA VAL A 316 39.85 18.64 -14.39
C VAL A 316 41.04 18.04 -13.67
N ALA A 317 42.21 18.22 -14.28
CA ALA A 317 43.49 17.85 -13.71
C ALA A 317 43.72 18.63 -12.41
N PHE A 318 43.98 17.92 -11.32
CA PHE A 318 44.75 18.49 -10.21
C PHE A 318 45.84 17.51 -9.81
N SER A 319 47.06 17.96 -10.04
CA SER A 319 48.32 17.29 -9.77
C SER A 319 48.49 17.06 -8.26
N PHE A 320 48.84 15.84 -7.88
CA PHE A 320 49.18 15.48 -6.51
C PHE A 320 50.69 15.68 -6.33
N SER A 321 51.10 16.75 -5.65
CA SER A 321 52.48 16.87 -5.17
C SER A 321 52.60 16.19 -3.81
N GLU A 322 53.33 15.10 -3.84
CA GLU A 322 53.81 14.30 -2.72
C GLU A 322 54.68 15.16 -1.78
N THR A 323 54.32 15.28 -0.50
CA THR A 323 55.24 15.79 0.52
C THR A 323 55.11 15.03 1.84
N LYS A 324 56.07 14.12 2.01
CA LYS A 324 56.80 13.71 3.22
C LYS A 324 56.29 14.21 4.58
N LEU A 325 55.97 13.23 5.44
CA LEU A 325 56.00 13.31 6.90
C LEU A 325 57.46 13.35 7.39
N LEU A 326 57.83 14.33 8.22
CA LEU A 326 58.67 14.14 9.41
C LEU A 326 58.85 15.42 10.26
N THR A 327 58.72 15.20 11.56
CA THR A 327 59.35 15.84 12.74
C THR A 327 58.85 17.16 13.33
N VAL A 328 58.69 17.04 14.65
CA VAL A 328 58.35 17.97 15.73
C VAL A 328 59.49 18.97 15.99
N SER A 329 59.14 20.22 16.34
CA SER A 329 59.86 21.01 17.36
C SER A 329 58.97 22.12 17.92
N GLU A 330 59.04 22.31 19.24
CA GLU A 330 58.35 23.32 20.03
C GLU A 330 58.91 24.74 19.82
N SER A 331 58.06 25.77 19.93
CA SER A 331 58.29 26.93 20.82
C SER A 331 57.18 28.00 20.70
N GLY A 332 56.58 28.33 21.86
CA GLY A 332 56.48 29.70 22.38
C GLY A 332 55.65 30.80 21.68
N SER A 333 54.53 31.15 22.33
CA SER A 333 54.08 32.52 22.68
C SER A 333 53.69 33.52 21.59
N ALA A 334 52.41 33.94 21.57
CA ALA A 334 51.96 35.26 22.02
C ALA A 334 50.49 35.52 21.64
N ALA A 335 49.79 36.17 22.56
CA ALA A 335 48.39 36.56 22.49
C ALA A 335 48.07 37.63 21.43
N GLN A 336 46.83 37.63 20.91
CA GLN A 336 46.09 38.89 20.74
C GLN A 336 44.58 38.69 20.57
N HIS A 337 43.86 39.35 21.49
CA HIS A 337 42.45 39.73 21.47
C HIS A 337 42.07 40.53 20.21
N VAL A 338 40.91 40.25 19.60
CA VAL A 338 39.95 41.22 19.02
C VAL A 338 38.59 40.50 18.91
N ALA A 339 37.65 40.73 19.84
CA ALA A 339 36.52 41.65 19.78
C ALA A 339 35.31 41.20 18.92
N VAL A 340 34.17 41.16 19.61
CA VAL A 340 32.79 40.83 19.19
C VAL A 340 32.10 42.10 18.65
N PRO A 341 31.09 41.97 17.75
CA PRO A 341 29.72 42.39 18.11
C PRO A 341 28.69 41.37 17.60
N ILE A 342 27.90 40.68 18.44
CA ILE A 342 26.58 41.07 18.96
C ILE A 342 25.78 41.98 18.02
N ILE A 343 24.79 41.39 17.33
CA ILE A 343 23.51 42.03 17.06
C ILE A 343 22.41 41.05 17.50
N GLN A 344 21.84 41.32 18.66
CA GLN A 344 20.52 40.84 19.05
C GLN A 344 19.47 41.74 18.38
N THR A 345 18.48 41.15 17.72
CA THR A 345 17.20 41.83 17.49
C THR A 345 16.11 40.96 18.09
N THR A 346 15.71 41.34 19.30
CA THR A 346 14.45 40.97 19.93
C THR A 346 13.30 41.69 19.23
N SER A 347 12.18 41.00 19.00
CA SER A 347 10.87 41.63 18.99
C SER A 347 9.82 40.62 19.43
N ARG A 348 9.10 41.01 20.47
CA ARG A 348 8.14 40.23 21.26
C ARG A 348 6.77 40.87 21.07
N LEU A 349 5.74 40.02 21.05
CA LEU A 349 4.34 40.24 21.46
C LEU A 349 3.46 41.21 20.67
N THR A 350 2.26 40.72 20.31
CA THR A 350 1.03 41.13 21.00
C THR A 350 -0.15 40.17 20.73
N VAL A 351 -0.82 39.75 21.81
CA VAL A 351 -2.10 39.02 21.86
C VAL A 351 -3.09 39.98 22.52
N PRO A 352 -4.35 40.10 22.07
CA PRO A 352 -5.39 40.70 22.89
C PRO A 352 -6.29 39.64 23.54
N LYS A 353 -6.48 39.81 24.85
CA LYS A 353 -7.44 39.12 25.71
C LYS A 353 -8.84 39.69 25.56
N GLN A 354 -9.81 38.81 25.83
CA GLN A 354 -11.24 39.04 26.08
C GLN A 354 -11.56 40.20 27.03
N SER A 355 -12.79 40.75 26.91
CA SER A 355 -13.63 41.17 28.05
C SER A 355 -15.10 41.41 27.66
N LYS A 356 -16.00 40.68 28.35
CA LYS A 356 -17.31 41.10 28.94
C LYS A 356 -18.45 41.60 28.03
N GLN A 357 -19.74 41.59 28.38
CA GLN A 357 -20.69 40.77 29.17
C GLN A 357 -22.05 41.51 29.03
N LYS A 358 -23.19 40.77 29.09
CA LYS A 358 -24.59 41.19 29.37
C LYS A 358 -25.43 41.92 28.28
N LEU A 359 -26.59 41.36 27.91
CA LEU A 359 -27.92 41.68 28.49
C LEU A 359 -29.07 40.80 27.89
N LEU A 360 -29.96 40.28 28.76
CA LEU A 360 -31.40 39.89 28.66
C LEU A 360 -31.95 39.09 27.43
N ALA A 361 -32.62 37.90 27.48
CA ALA A 361 -33.74 37.34 28.29
C ALA A 361 -35.02 38.22 28.19
N GLN A 362 -36.23 37.86 27.75
CA GLN A 362 -37.14 36.69 27.77
C GLN A 362 -38.21 36.93 26.66
N GLN A 363 -38.98 35.97 26.14
CA GLN A 363 -40.29 35.59 26.71
C GLN A 363 -40.89 34.37 25.97
N ILE A 364 -41.22 33.35 26.75
CA ILE A 364 -42.20 32.30 26.46
C ILE A 364 -43.31 32.47 27.49
N THR A 365 -44.54 32.76 27.06
CA THR A 365 -45.75 32.51 27.86
C THR A 365 -46.94 32.13 26.98
N LYS A 366 -47.35 30.88 27.14
CA LYS A 366 -48.72 30.31 27.19
C LYS A 366 -49.88 31.22 26.75
N SER A 367 -50.70 30.70 25.84
CA SER A 367 -52.16 30.82 25.93
C SER A 367 -52.85 29.66 25.19
N ARG A 368 -53.62 28.86 25.92
CA ARG A 368 -54.77 28.10 25.41
C ARG A 368 -55.93 28.39 26.39
N PRO A 369 -57.16 28.62 25.90
CA PRO A 369 -58.31 28.91 26.76
C PRO A 369 -58.66 27.75 27.70
#